data_AF-A0A3N0G5Z5-F1
#
_entry.id   AF-A0A3N0G5Z5-F1
#
_cell.length_a   1.000
_cell.length_b   1.000
_cell.length_c   1.000
_cell.angle_alpha   90.00
_cell.angle_beta   90.00
_cell.angle_gamma   90.00
#
_symmetry.space_group_name_H-M   'P 1'
#
loop_
_entity.id
_entity.type
_entity.pdbx_description
1 polymer ?
#
loop_
_entity_poly.entity_id
_entity_poly.type
_entity_poly.pdbx_seq_one_letter_code
_entity_poly.pdbx_strand_id
1 'polypeptide(L)'
;MMSDQVEIPNIDDLPDIPETAEFTPVVKLLTTETPVLGYDGTDINPANWQAQALTNRTQYLKTHLDSIGTPIKSVFGRTTQAITAQVGDYTADQITETPGKRFVTQADVQTWNAKLSASSVSTLNGKSLTAGGNVTLSDIGASPVAHQHAAGEITGLFPAIYSALVPGDGIAITSDSSGRSVIASTAAGGGAGSGGQFTVVTRNISNEGYIRVPTDRPHPMTVWDTVTESWVVAPDLAPPYIAEQRYQVEQAGVTFSGHAYSTTRESRGLLDSKAICALQNESYSCRWKMANGEFVALSAPDVLAAHTAIDSYVEACFSHEEALLLLVANGGFTLGMLTQGWPSQAL
;
A
#
# COMPACT_ATOMS: atom_id res chain seq x y z
N MET A 1 -13.98 87.04 30.40
CA MET A 1 -13.28 86.66 29.15
C MET A 1 -11.89 86.18 29.56
N MET A 2 -11.80 84.95 30.05
CA MET A 2 -10.51 84.30 30.34
C MET A 2 -10.13 83.53 29.09
N SER A 3 -9.04 83.95 28.46
CA SER A 3 -8.35 83.20 27.42
C SER A 3 -6.94 82.98 27.94
N ASP A 4 -6.81 82.12 28.95
CA ASP A 4 -5.50 81.68 29.43
C ASP A 4 -5.03 80.60 28.46
N GLN A 5 -4.21 81.03 27.51
CA GLN A 5 -3.43 80.15 26.65
C GLN A 5 -2.51 79.33 27.56
N VAL A 6 -2.69 78.01 27.56
CA VAL A 6 -1.80 77.08 28.25
C VAL A 6 -0.50 77.05 27.48
N GLU A 7 0.54 77.66 28.05
CA GLU A 7 1.89 77.60 27.52
C GLU A 7 2.41 76.18 27.71
N ILE A 8 2.69 75.48 26.61
CA ILE A 8 3.16 74.09 26.65
C ILE A 8 4.66 74.13 26.98
N PRO A 9 5.11 73.47 28.06
CA PRO A 9 6.52 73.48 28.46
C PRO A 9 7.41 72.89 27.36
N ASN A 10 8.64 73.41 27.27
CA ASN A 10 9.62 72.94 26.31
C ASN A 10 9.97 71.48 26.61
N ILE A 11 10.06 70.65 25.58
CA ILE A 11 10.22 69.20 25.71
C ILE A 11 11.54 68.82 26.39
N ASP A 12 12.56 69.67 26.27
CA ASP A 12 13.88 69.49 26.89
C ASP A 12 13.85 69.74 28.42
N ASP A 13 12.79 70.37 28.94
CA ASP A 13 12.58 70.63 30.37
C ASP A 13 11.74 69.53 31.06
N LEU A 14 11.30 68.51 30.32
CA LEU A 14 10.61 67.36 30.89
C LEU A 14 11.62 66.40 31.53
N PRO A 15 11.35 65.85 32.73
CA PRO A 15 12.24 64.88 33.36
C PRO A 15 12.33 63.60 32.54
N ASP A 16 13.55 63.10 32.33
CA ASP A 16 13.77 61.80 31.68
C ASP A 16 13.04 60.70 32.44
N ILE A 17 12.29 59.88 31.71
CA ILE A 17 11.62 58.70 32.24
C ILE A 17 12.58 57.51 32.09
N PRO A 18 13.15 56.96 33.19
CA PRO A 18 13.89 55.71 33.11
C PRO A 18 12.92 54.55 32.92
N GLU A 19 12.91 53.96 31.73
CA GLU A 19 12.10 52.78 31.41
C GLU A 19 12.73 51.53 32.04
N THR A 20 11.97 50.80 32.86
CA THR A 20 12.41 49.53 33.46
C THR A 20 11.80 48.34 32.70
N ALA A 21 12.61 47.34 32.39
CA ALA A 21 12.23 46.17 31.60
C ALA A 21 11.46 45.10 32.41
N GLU A 22 10.40 45.50 33.11
CA GLU A 22 9.65 44.62 34.00
C GLU A 22 8.17 44.50 33.61
N PHE A 23 7.66 43.26 33.57
CA PHE A 23 6.25 42.98 33.33
C PHE A 23 5.53 42.83 34.69
N THR A 24 4.63 43.77 35.01
CA THR A 24 3.73 43.59 36.16
C THR A 24 2.49 42.80 35.70
N PRO A 25 2.20 41.62 36.28
CA PRO A 25 1.16 40.73 35.77
C PRO A 25 -0.28 41.19 36.06
N VAL A 26 -0.47 42.34 36.72
CA VAL A 26 -1.79 42.88 37.08
C VAL A 26 -1.90 44.32 36.58
N VAL A 27 -2.78 44.55 35.60
CA VAL A 27 -3.21 45.89 35.18
C VAL A 27 -4.43 46.27 36.01
N LYS A 28 -4.32 47.24 36.92
CA LYS A 28 -5.48 47.70 37.70
C LYS A 28 -6.43 48.52 36.81
N LEU A 29 -7.72 48.18 36.87
CA LEU A 29 -8.78 48.90 36.17
C LEU A 29 -8.98 50.26 36.84
N LEU A 30 -8.85 51.35 36.07
CA LEU A 30 -9.22 52.70 36.53
C LEU A 30 -10.59 53.07 35.98
N THR A 31 -11.44 53.59 36.86
CA THR A 31 -12.73 54.18 36.50
C THR A 31 -12.57 55.69 36.32
N THR A 32 -13.52 56.35 35.65
CA THR A 32 -13.50 57.80 35.35
C THR A 32 -13.48 58.73 36.58
N GLU A 33 -13.57 58.16 37.79
CA GLU A 33 -13.65 58.86 39.08
C GLU A 33 -12.35 58.74 39.91
N THR A 34 -11.30 58.06 39.42
CA THR A 34 -10.11 57.79 40.24
C THR A 34 -9.10 58.96 40.20
N PRO A 35 -8.86 59.71 41.30
CA PRO A 35 -8.01 60.91 41.32
C PRO A 35 -6.51 60.60 41.40
N VAL A 36 -5.65 61.52 40.92
CA VAL A 36 -4.17 61.40 40.98
C VAL A 36 -3.55 62.72 41.46
N LEU A 37 -2.81 62.65 42.57
CA LEU A 37 -2.20 63.80 43.27
C LEU A 37 -0.78 64.09 42.77
N GLY A 38 -0.48 65.38 42.54
CA GLY A 38 0.88 65.89 42.33
C GLY A 38 1.74 65.86 43.59
N TYR A 39 3.06 66.00 43.44
CA TYR A 39 4.02 65.96 44.55
C TYR A 39 3.85 67.11 45.58
N ASP A 40 3.14 68.18 45.20
CA ASP A 40 2.74 69.30 46.06
C ASP A 40 1.35 69.11 46.72
N GLY A 41 0.68 67.99 46.45
CA GLY A 41 -0.65 67.67 46.97
C GLY A 41 -1.83 68.26 46.19
N THR A 42 -1.60 68.83 44.99
CA THR A 42 -2.67 69.38 44.15
C THR A 42 -3.15 68.34 43.11
N ASP A 43 -4.47 68.25 42.90
CA ASP A 43 -5.12 67.30 41.98
C ASP A 43 -4.92 67.76 40.52
N ILE A 44 -4.11 67.04 39.74
CA ILE A 44 -3.57 67.57 38.47
C ILE A 44 -4.20 67.05 37.17
N ASN A 45 -5.20 66.15 37.21
CA ASN A 45 -5.77 65.54 36.00
C ASN A 45 -4.67 64.85 35.10
N PRO A 46 -5.01 63.96 34.15
CA PRO A 46 -4.25 62.72 34.02
C PRO A 46 -2.94 62.84 33.21
N ALA A 47 -1.79 62.86 33.90
CA ALA A 47 -0.45 62.66 33.34
C ALA A 47 0.33 61.62 34.21
N ASN A 48 -0.19 60.41 34.42
CA ASN A 48 -0.25 59.28 33.48
C ASN A 48 0.88 58.25 33.71
N TRP A 49 0.99 57.77 34.96
CA TRP A 49 1.72 56.52 35.28
C TRP A 49 1.18 55.32 34.48
N GLN A 50 -0.05 55.39 34.00
CA GLN A 50 -0.61 54.40 33.08
C GLN A 50 0.00 54.47 31.67
N ALA A 51 0.32 55.65 31.13
CA ALA A 51 1.04 55.78 29.87
C ALA A 51 2.47 55.35 30.06
N GLN A 52 3.07 55.62 31.20
CA GLN A 52 4.39 55.07 31.50
C GLN A 52 4.35 53.53 31.55
N ALA A 53 3.35 52.94 32.20
CA ALA A 53 3.12 51.49 32.18
C ALA A 53 2.78 50.94 30.77
N LEU A 54 2.03 51.71 29.96
CA LEU A 54 1.67 51.36 28.58
C LEU A 54 2.89 51.45 27.65
N THR A 55 3.75 52.46 27.84
CA THR A 55 5.02 52.64 27.13
C THR A 55 5.99 51.51 27.49
N ASN A 56 6.17 51.21 28.79
CA ASN A 56 6.98 50.08 29.25
C ASN A 56 6.46 48.74 28.67
N ARG A 57 5.13 48.56 28.62
CA ARG A 57 4.51 47.38 27.99
C ARG A 57 4.75 47.34 26.47
N THR A 58 4.67 48.47 25.78
CA THR A 58 4.90 48.57 24.34
C THR A 58 6.36 48.25 23.99
N GLN A 59 7.31 48.77 24.77
CA GLN A 59 8.75 48.46 24.71
C GLN A 59 9.04 46.96 24.95
N TYR A 60 8.47 46.37 26.01
CA TYR A 60 8.62 44.93 26.30
C TYR A 60 8.05 44.05 25.18
N LEU A 61 6.84 44.35 24.70
CA LEU A 61 6.22 43.61 23.59
C LEU A 61 7.02 43.76 22.30
N LYS A 62 7.60 44.94 22.02
CA LYS A 62 8.49 45.13 20.87
C LYS A 62 9.75 44.30 20.99
N THR A 63 10.38 44.27 22.15
CA THR A 63 11.58 43.46 22.43
C THR A 63 11.28 41.97 22.31
N HIS A 64 10.13 41.53 22.80
CA HIS A 64 9.68 40.14 22.71
C HIS A 64 9.29 39.75 21.27
N LEU A 65 8.68 40.66 20.52
CA LEU A 65 8.40 40.47 19.09
C LEU A 65 9.69 40.38 18.26
N ASP A 66 10.68 41.22 18.58
CA ASP A 66 12.00 41.17 17.93
C ASP A 66 12.79 39.90 18.29
N SER A 67 12.61 39.35 19.50
CA SER A 67 13.25 38.11 19.93
C SER A 67 12.56 36.86 19.38
N ILE A 68 11.24 36.90 19.19
CA ILE A 68 10.46 35.86 18.50
C ILE A 68 10.68 35.95 16.97
N GLY A 69 11.07 37.12 16.47
CA GLY A 69 11.03 37.52 15.08
C GLY A 69 12.37 37.79 14.41
N THR A 70 13.40 36.96 14.61
CA THR A 70 14.32 36.71 13.51
C THR A 70 14.07 35.32 12.93
N PRO A 71 13.01 35.12 12.10
CA PRO A 71 13.13 34.13 11.04
C PRO A 71 14.40 34.49 10.25
N ILE A 72 15.11 33.46 9.77
CA ILE A 72 16.42 33.60 9.12
C ILE A 72 16.46 34.83 8.22
N LYS A 73 17.27 35.85 8.58
CA LYS A 73 17.27 37.16 7.88
C LYS A 73 17.71 37.05 6.43
N SER A 74 18.58 36.08 6.14
CA SER A 74 18.95 35.73 4.78
C SER A 74 19.55 34.32 4.75
N VAL A 75 19.23 33.51 3.73
CA VAL A 75 20.01 32.32 3.38
C VAL A 75 20.57 32.54 1.97
N PHE A 76 21.90 32.64 1.86
CA PHE A 76 22.59 32.95 0.61
C PHE A 76 22.09 34.25 -0.08
N GLY A 77 21.90 35.32 0.70
CA GLY A 77 21.52 36.65 0.18
C GLY A 77 20.02 36.84 -0.13
N ARG A 78 19.18 35.82 0.05
CA ARG A 78 17.72 35.89 -0.17
C ARG A 78 16.99 36.17 1.14
N THR A 79 16.11 37.18 1.20
CA THR A 79 15.65 37.76 2.48
C THR A 79 14.15 37.75 2.77
N THR A 80 13.28 37.14 1.96
CA THR A 80 11.83 37.13 2.28
C THR A 80 11.08 35.93 1.68
N GLN A 81 10.29 35.25 2.54
CA GLN A 81 9.42 34.08 2.29
C GLN A 81 10.10 32.70 2.28
N ALA A 82 9.29 31.64 2.43
CA ALA A 82 9.70 30.25 2.62
C ALA A 82 10.88 29.86 1.72
N ILE A 83 12.06 29.71 2.33
CA ILE A 83 13.30 29.48 1.60
C ILE A 83 13.33 28.03 1.17
N THR A 84 13.08 27.79 -0.11
CA THR A 84 13.26 26.48 -0.74
C THR A 84 14.66 26.42 -1.32
N ALA A 85 15.38 25.31 -1.09
CA ALA A 85 16.73 25.12 -1.63
C ALA A 85 16.71 25.18 -3.17
N GLN A 86 17.65 25.91 -3.76
CA GLN A 86 17.86 26.04 -5.20
C GLN A 86 19.14 25.32 -5.64
N VAL A 87 19.18 24.92 -6.91
CA VAL A 87 20.38 24.33 -7.51
C VAL A 87 21.52 25.33 -7.46
N GLY A 88 22.62 24.98 -6.78
CA GLY A 88 23.80 25.84 -6.61
C GLY A 88 23.94 26.48 -5.23
N ASP A 89 22.96 26.35 -4.33
CA ASP A 89 23.05 26.86 -2.94
C ASP A 89 24.16 26.17 -2.12
N TYR A 90 24.50 24.93 -2.49
CA TYR A 90 25.58 24.15 -1.88
C TYR A 90 26.40 23.49 -2.99
N THR A 91 27.72 23.49 -2.83
CA THR A 91 28.60 22.56 -3.56
C THR A 91 28.73 21.26 -2.76
N ALA A 92 29.06 20.16 -3.43
CA ALA A 92 29.27 18.86 -2.76
C ALA A 92 30.29 18.95 -1.61
N ASP A 93 31.27 19.86 -1.72
CA ASP A 93 32.33 20.07 -0.74
C ASP A 93 31.85 20.76 0.56
N GLN A 94 30.68 21.39 0.53
CA GLN A 94 30.10 22.09 1.68
C GLN A 94 29.21 21.19 2.55
N ILE A 95 29.05 19.92 2.18
CA ILE A 95 28.24 18.95 2.91
C ILE A 95 29.18 18.01 3.68
N THR A 96 29.13 18.06 5.00
CA THR A 96 29.87 17.10 5.84
C THR A 96 29.25 15.71 5.72
N GLU A 97 29.93 14.82 5.00
CA GLU A 97 29.49 13.44 4.82
C GLU A 97 29.43 12.69 6.16
N THR A 98 28.33 11.96 6.38
CA THR A 98 28.22 11.01 7.50
C THR A 98 28.29 9.58 6.97
N PRO A 99 28.68 8.58 7.79
CA PRO A 99 28.82 7.20 7.33
C PRO A 99 27.58 6.61 6.63
N GLY A 100 26.38 7.11 6.94
CA GLY A 100 25.12 6.66 6.34
C GLY A 100 24.57 7.52 5.19
N LYS A 101 25.23 8.64 4.83
CA LYS A 101 24.77 9.56 3.78
C LYS A 101 25.98 10.17 3.05
N ARG A 102 26.74 9.33 2.35
CA ARG A 102 27.83 9.76 1.48
C ARG A 102 27.31 9.90 0.05
N PHE A 103 27.69 10.98 -0.64
CA PHE A 103 27.47 11.04 -2.08
C PHE A 103 28.54 10.16 -2.75
N VAL A 104 28.29 9.68 -3.97
CA VAL A 104 29.30 8.95 -4.72
C VAL A 104 30.47 9.91 -4.96
N THR A 105 31.62 9.67 -4.34
CA THR A 105 32.75 10.59 -4.45
C THR A 105 33.32 10.53 -5.86
N GLN A 106 34.00 11.58 -6.31
CA GLN A 106 34.63 11.59 -7.63
C GLN A 106 35.71 10.49 -7.76
N ALA A 107 36.33 10.10 -6.65
CA ALA A 107 37.23 8.94 -6.58
C ALA A 107 36.48 7.60 -6.74
N ASP A 108 35.29 7.47 -6.18
CA ASP A 108 34.45 6.27 -6.37
C ASP A 108 33.98 6.15 -7.83
N VAL A 109 33.57 7.26 -8.46
CA VAL A 109 33.23 7.30 -9.90
C VAL A 109 34.42 6.92 -10.76
N GLN A 110 35.61 7.45 -10.47
CA GLN A 110 36.84 7.07 -11.17
C GLN A 110 37.16 5.59 -10.99
N THR A 111 36.98 5.06 -9.78
CA THR A 111 37.18 3.64 -9.47
C THR A 111 36.19 2.74 -10.22
N TRP A 112 34.93 3.15 -10.34
CA TRP A 112 33.91 2.39 -11.08
C TRP A 112 34.15 2.41 -12.59
N ASN A 113 34.48 3.58 -13.15
CA ASN A 113 34.82 3.68 -14.57
C ASN A 113 36.10 2.89 -14.89
N ALA A 114 37.07 2.87 -13.99
CA ALA A 114 38.26 2.02 -14.13
C ALA A 114 37.92 0.52 -14.15
N LYS A 115 36.92 0.07 -13.36
CA LYS A 115 36.43 -1.32 -13.37
C LYS A 115 35.74 -1.71 -14.69
N LEU A 116 35.05 -0.77 -15.34
CA LEU A 116 34.47 -0.96 -16.68
C LEU A 116 35.54 -1.06 -17.78
N SER A 117 36.66 -0.36 -17.61
CA SER A 117 37.80 -0.42 -18.52
C SER A 117 38.82 -1.52 -18.22
N ALA A 118 38.68 -2.24 -17.10
CA ALA A 118 39.56 -3.33 -16.75
C ALA A 118 39.30 -4.53 -17.69
N SER A 119 40.39 -5.13 -18.19
CA SER A 119 40.44 -6.23 -19.16
C SER A 119 39.58 -7.46 -18.84
N SER A 120 39.03 -7.52 -17.62
CA SER A 120 38.22 -8.62 -17.09
C SER A 120 36.81 -8.71 -17.69
N VAL A 121 36.24 -7.60 -18.21
CA VAL A 121 34.90 -7.62 -18.82
C VAL A 121 34.98 -7.82 -20.34
N SER A 122 36.11 -7.49 -20.95
CA SER A 122 36.31 -7.57 -22.40
C SER A 122 37.03 -8.83 -22.86
N THR A 123 37.46 -9.70 -21.94
CA THR A 123 38.10 -10.98 -22.28
C THR A 123 37.58 -12.16 -21.47
N LEU A 124 37.51 -13.33 -22.10
CA LEU A 124 37.29 -14.62 -21.46
C LEU A 124 38.50 -15.51 -21.77
N ASN A 125 39.24 -15.95 -20.75
CA ASN A 125 40.47 -16.74 -20.91
C ASN A 125 41.46 -16.16 -21.93
N GLY A 126 41.63 -14.83 -21.92
CA GLY A 126 42.54 -14.11 -22.82
C GLY A 126 42.01 -13.83 -24.23
N LYS A 127 40.79 -14.29 -24.57
CA LYS A 127 40.14 -13.98 -25.85
C LYS A 127 39.21 -12.78 -25.72
N SER A 128 39.26 -11.85 -26.67
CA SER A 128 38.41 -10.65 -26.66
C SER A 128 36.95 -10.97 -27.00
N LEU A 129 36.03 -10.50 -26.16
CA LEU A 129 34.58 -10.59 -26.33
C LEU A 129 34.01 -9.48 -27.23
N THR A 130 34.77 -8.41 -27.47
CA THR A 130 34.30 -7.20 -28.17
C THR A 130 34.89 -7.03 -29.56
N ALA A 131 35.99 -7.72 -29.89
CA ALA A 131 36.71 -7.59 -31.16
C ALA A 131 36.54 -8.80 -32.11
N GLY A 132 35.42 -9.52 -32.03
CA GLY A 132 35.11 -10.65 -32.93
C GLY A 132 35.91 -11.92 -32.65
N GLY A 133 36.46 -12.08 -31.44
CA GLY A 133 37.07 -13.34 -31.03
C GLY A 133 36.00 -14.42 -30.87
N ASN A 134 36.05 -15.47 -31.68
CA ASN A 134 35.18 -16.62 -31.49
C ASN A 134 35.51 -17.31 -30.15
N VAL A 135 34.58 -17.22 -29.20
CA VAL A 135 34.57 -18.01 -27.98
C VAL A 135 34.04 -19.39 -28.34
N THR A 136 34.81 -20.43 -28.02
CA THR A 136 34.41 -21.83 -28.20
C THR A 136 33.99 -22.43 -26.86
N LEU A 137 33.22 -23.52 -26.88
CA LEU A 137 32.78 -24.22 -25.66
C LEU A 137 33.97 -24.65 -24.77
N SER A 138 35.12 -24.95 -25.37
CA SER A 138 36.36 -25.22 -24.65
C SER A 138 36.85 -24.05 -23.80
N ASP A 139 36.58 -22.81 -24.22
CA ASP A 139 37.01 -21.60 -23.51
C ASP A 139 36.20 -21.35 -22.23
N ILE A 140 35.07 -22.03 -22.03
CA ILE A 140 34.30 -22.04 -20.78
C ILE A 140 34.49 -23.34 -19.98
N GLY A 141 35.50 -24.14 -20.32
CA GLY A 141 35.80 -25.41 -19.65
C GLY A 141 34.91 -26.57 -20.05
N ALA A 142 34.05 -26.42 -21.07
CA ALA A 142 33.23 -27.50 -21.60
C ALA A 142 34.05 -28.33 -22.61
N SER A 143 34.18 -29.63 -22.35
CA SER A 143 34.88 -30.56 -23.26
C SER A 143 34.11 -30.66 -24.59
N PRO A 144 34.75 -30.44 -25.76
CA PRO A 144 34.09 -30.58 -27.06
C PRO A 144 33.49 -31.98 -27.31
N VAL A 145 33.96 -32.98 -26.56
CA VAL A 145 33.60 -34.40 -26.73
C VAL A 145 32.37 -34.79 -25.90
N ALA A 146 31.97 -33.99 -24.90
CA ALA A 146 30.92 -34.37 -23.94
C ALA A 146 29.49 -33.91 -24.32
N HIS A 147 29.28 -33.36 -25.51
CA HIS A 147 27.97 -32.94 -26.01
C HIS A 147 27.58 -33.65 -27.32
N GLN A 148 27.92 -34.92 -27.46
CA GLN A 148 27.34 -35.75 -28.50
C GLN A 148 26.02 -36.31 -27.98
N HIS A 149 24.92 -35.92 -28.61
CA HIS A 149 23.65 -36.55 -28.30
C HIS A 149 23.64 -37.98 -28.88
N ALA A 150 23.44 -38.99 -28.04
CA ALA A 150 23.12 -40.33 -28.53
C ALA A 150 21.71 -40.30 -29.14
N ALA A 151 21.43 -41.15 -30.14
CA ALA A 151 20.11 -41.19 -30.79
C ALA A 151 18.94 -41.38 -29.80
N GLY A 152 19.20 -41.98 -28.63
CA GLY A 152 18.22 -42.15 -27.55
C GLY A 152 17.92 -40.89 -26.72
N GLU A 153 18.72 -39.83 -26.84
CA GLU A 153 18.54 -38.56 -26.09
C GLU A 153 17.62 -37.57 -26.82
N ILE A 154 17.24 -37.86 -28.06
CA ILE A 154 16.29 -37.05 -28.83
C ILE A 154 14.86 -37.50 -28.49
N THR A 155 14.29 -36.94 -27.42
CA THR A 155 12.87 -37.09 -27.11
C THR A 155 12.08 -35.96 -27.80
N GLY A 156 11.22 -36.31 -28.76
CA GLY A 156 10.46 -35.34 -29.56
C GLY A 156 10.67 -35.41 -31.08
N LEU A 157 11.26 -36.49 -31.61
CA LEU A 157 11.50 -36.76 -33.03
C LEU A 157 10.20 -37.00 -33.87
N PHE A 158 9.10 -36.32 -33.57
CA PHE A 158 7.83 -36.43 -34.29
C PHE A 158 7.35 -35.02 -34.61
N PRO A 159 7.73 -34.47 -35.78
CA PRO A 159 6.84 -34.55 -36.95
C PRO A 159 7.54 -34.88 -38.29
N ALA A 160 8.87 -34.83 -38.37
CA ALA A 160 9.60 -34.94 -39.65
C ALA A 160 9.62 -36.38 -40.23
N ILE A 161 9.49 -37.41 -39.37
CA ILE A 161 9.43 -38.81 -39.82
C ILE A 161 8.12 -39.09 -40.58
N TYR A 162 7.00 -38.44 -40.23
CA TYR A 162 5.72 -38.66 -40.91
C TYR A 162 5.75 -38.28 -42.39
N SER A 163 6.53 -37.27 -42.76
CA SER A 163 6.78 -36.88 -44.17
C SER A 163 7.80 -37.77 -44.90
N ALA A 164 8.56 -38.60 -44.18
CA ALA A 164 9.57 -39.50 -44.74
C ALA A 164 9.09 -40.96 -44.88
N LEU A 165 7.90 -41.30 -44.34
CA LEU A 165 7.27 -42.60 -44.54
C LEU A 165 6.77 -42.73 -45.98
N VAL A 166 7.60 -43.34 -46.84
CA VAL A 166 7.14 -43.87 -48.12
C VAL A 166 6.39 -45.18 -47.84
N PRO A 167 5.16 -45.37 -48.35
CA PRO A 167 4.47 -46.65 -48.21
C PRO A 167 5.32 -47.79 -48.78
N GLY A 168 5.43 -48.91 -48.06
CA GLY A 168 6.08 -50.12 -48.58
C GLY A 168 5.29 -50.72 -49.75
N ASP A 169 5.94 -51.56 -50.57
CA ASP A 169 5.31 -52.23 -51.71
C ASP A 169 3.98 -52.88 -51.30
N GLY A 170 2.90 -52.53 -52.01
CA GLY A 170 1.56 -53.05 -51.74
C GLY A 170 0.74 -52.27 -50.70
N ILE A 171 1.25 -51.16 -50.16
CA ILE A 171 0.52 -50.26 -49.26
C ILE A 171 0.39 -48.90 -49.96
N ALA A 172 -0.82 -48.33 -50.01
CA ALA A 172 -1.07 -46.98 -50.49
C ALA A 172 -1.77 -46.15 -49.41
N ILE A 173 -1.32 -44.92 -49.22
CA ILE A 173 -2.07 -43.91 -48.47
C ILE A 173 -2.92 -43.17 -49.50
N THR A 174 -4.25 -43.34 -49.42
CA THR A 174 -5.21 -42.73 -50.35
C THR A 174 -6.20 -41.87 -49.57
N SER A 175 -7.07 -41.12 -50.26
CA SER A 175 -8.18 -40.39 -49.64
C SER A 175 -9.52 -41.03 -50.02
N ASP A 176 -10.44 -41.14 -49.05
CA ASP A 176 -11.82 -41.55 -49.34
C ASP A 176 -12.60 -40.44 -50.07
N SER A 177 -13.84 -40.75 -50.49
CA SER A 177 -14.74 -39.80 -51.16
C SER A 177 -15.13 -38.58 -50.31
N SER A 178 -14.76 -38.57 -49.03
CA SER A 178 -14.98 -37.48 -48.07
C SER A 178 -13.68 -36.76 -47.71
N GLY A 179 -12.55 -37.08 -48.37
CA GLY A 179 -11.25 -36.43 -48.17
C GLY A 179 -10.44 -36.94 -46.97
N ARG A 180 -10.84 -38.06 -46.33
CA ARG A 180 -10.10 -38.63 -45.19
C ARG A 180 -9.00 -39.56 -45.67
N SER A 181 -7.81 -39.45 -45.08
CA SER A 181 -6.69 -40.35 -45.35
C SER A 181 -6.99 -41.78 -44.88
N VAL A 182 -6.87 -42.75 -45.79
CA VAL A 182 -7.05 -44.18 -45.52
C VAL A 182 -5.82 -44.98 -45.94
N ILE A 183 -5.47 -45.99 -45.16
CA ILE A 183 -4.40 -46.95 -45.48
C ILE A 183 -5.06 -48.13 -46.20
N ALA A 184 -4.71 -48.32 -47.48
CA ALA A 184 -5.21 -49.43 -48.30
C ALA A 184 -4.06 -50.35 -48.69
N SER A 185 -4.28 -51.66 -48.65
CA SER A 185 -3.39 -52.60 -49.32
C SER A 185 -3.81 -52.72 -50.79
N THR A 186 -2.87 -52.53 -51.71
CA THR A 186 -3.09 -52.84 -53.13
C THR A 186 -2.85 -54.33 -53.31
N ALA A 187 -3.94 -55.10 -53.43
CA ALA A 187 -3.85 -56.52 -53.78
C ALA A 187 -3.11 -56.66 -55.12
N ALA A 188 -1.94 -57.29 -55.10
CA ALA A 188 -1.24 -57.67 -56.32
C ALA A 188 -2.01 -58.81 -57.00
N GLY A 189 -2.72 -58.48 -58.08
CA GLY A 189 -3.06 -59.39 -59.18
C GLY A 189 -4.10 -60.49 -58.91
N GLY A 190 -5.30 -60.29 -59.49
CA GLY A 190 -6.10 -61.39 -60.07
C GLY A 190 -7.16 -62.03 -59.18
N GLY A 191 -8.41 -62.01 -59.67
CA GLY A 191 -9.47 -62.92 -59.22
C GLY A 191 -10.64 -62.22 -58.53
N ALA A 192 -11.79 -62.26 -59.19
CA ALA A 192 -13.07 -61.83 -58.65
C ALA A 192 -13.45 -62.60 -57.38
N GLY A 193 -14.01 -61.89 -56.40
CA GLY A 193 -14.78 -62.47 -55.30
C GLY A 193 -13.99 -62.68 -54.00
N SER A 194 -14.17 -61.76 -53.05
CA SER A 194 -14.28 -62.00 -51.59
C SER A 194 -13.97 -60.69 -50.86
N GLY A 195 -14.89 -60.26 -49.98
CA GLY A 195 -14.76 -59.04 -49.19
C GLY A 195 -13.57 -59.12 -48.23
N GLY A 196 -12.44 -58.50 -48.61
CA GLY A 196 -11.32 -58.28 -47.72
C GLY A 196 -11.68 -57.22 -46.68
N GLN A 197 -11.78 -57.65 -45.42
CA GLN A 197 -12.03 -56.80 -44.25
C GLN A 197 -10.96 -55.70 -44.15
N PHE A 198 -11.34 -54.46 -44.40
CA PHE A 198 -10.58 -53.30 -43.96
C PHE A 198 -10.80 -53.14 -42.45
N THR A 199 -9.78 -53.36 -41.63
CA THR A 199 -9.79 -52.81 -40.26
C THR A 199 -9.47 -51.33 -40.38
N VAL A 200 -10.51 -50.53 -40.57
CA VAL A 200 -10.40 -49.06 -40.53
C VAL A 200 -10.07 -48.68 -39.09
N VAL A 201 -8.80 -48.46 -38.78
CA VAL A 201 -8.38 -47.82 -37.53
C VAL A 201 -8.52 -46.31 -37.73
N THR A 202 -9.75 -45.80 -37.69
CA THR A 202 -9.98 -44.36 -37.56
C THR A 202 -9.57 -43.95 -36.15
N ARG A 203 -8.42 -43.29 -36.00
CA ARG A 203 -8.22 -42.41 -34.85
C ARG A 203 -9.06 -41.16 -35.10
N ASN A 204 -10.05 -40.91 -34.25
CA ASN A 204 -10.85 -39.71 -34.35
C ASN A 204 -10.00 -38.52 -33.88
N ILE A 205 -9.32 -37.87 -34.82
CA ILE A 205 -8.42 -36.75 -34.58
C ILE A 205 -9.14 -35.40 -34.50
N SER A 206 -10.48 -35.36 -34.54
CA SER A 206 -11.26 -34.10 -34.44
C SER A 206 -11.03 -33.32 -33.14
N ASN A 207 -10.42 -33.96 -32.16
CA ASN A 207 -10.15 -33.41 -30.84
C ASN A 207 -8.65 -33.30 -30.51
N GLU A 208 -7.76 -33.70 -31.43
CA GLU A 208 -6.31 -33.55 -31.23
C GLU A 208 -5.95 -32.06 -31.30
N GLY A 209 -5.67 -31.44 -30.15
CA GLY A 209 -5.30 -30.02 -30.03
C GLY A 209 -6.23 -29.17 -29.16
N TYR A 210 -7.36 -29.70 -28.68
CA TYR A 210 -8.28 -28.99 -27.78
C TYR A 210 -8.37 -29.66 -26.41
N ILE A 211 -8.22 -28.88 -25.35
CA ILE A 211 -8.53 -29.32 -23.99
C ILE A 211 -10.05 -29.23 -23.81
N ARG A 212 -10.68 -30.34 -23.44
CA ARG A 212 -12.10 -30.35 -23.03
C ARG A 212 -12.20 -29.78 -21.62
N VAL A 213 -12.86 -28.63 -21.49
CA VAL A 213 -13.18 -28.01 -20.20
C VAL A 213 -14.69 -28.09 -20.01
N PRO A 214 -15.21 -28.56 -18.86
CA PRO A 214 -16.64 -28.50 -18.57
C PRO A 214 -17.16 -27.06 -18.62
N THR A 215 -18.36 -26.87 -19.14
CA THR A 215 -19.01 -25.55 -19.21
C THR A 215 -19.46 -25.05 -17.84
N ASP A 216 -19.77 -25.96 -16.92
CA ASP A 216 -20.30 -25.60 -15.60
C ASP A 216 -19.14 -25.36 -14.62
N ARG A 217 -18.76 -24.09 -14.49
CA ARG A 217 -17.77 -23.62 -13.53
C ARG A 217 -18.40 -23.43 -12.14
N PRO A 218 -17.94 -24.12 -11.09
CA PRO A 218 -18.53 -24.02 -9.74
C PRO A 218 -18.41 -22.63 -9.13
N HIS A 219 -17.28 -21.96 -9.34
CA HIS A 219 -17.06 -20.60 -8.82
C HIS A 219 -16.07 -19.82 -9.69
N PRO A 220 -16.22 -18.48 -9.82
CA PRO A 220 -15.25 -17.61 -10.49
C PRO A 220 -13.81 -17.62 -9.95
N MET A 221 -13.53 -18.31 -8.85
CA MET A 221 -12.19 -18.49 -8.28
C MET A 221 -11.55 -19.83 -8.66
N THR A 222 -12.28 -20.74 -9.32
CA THR A 222 -11.75 -22.06 -9.68
C THR A 222 -11.27 -22.09 -11.12
N VAL A 223 -10.19 -22.81 -11.40
CA VAL A 223 -9.67 -23.08 -12.76
C VAL A 223 -9.73 -24.57 -13.03
N TRP A 224 -9.83 -24.95 -14.31
CA TRP A 224 -9.84 -26.35 -14.70
C TRP A 224 -8.40 -26.89 -14.72
N ASP A 225 -8.12 -27.85 -13.85
CA ASP A 225 -6.88 -28.61 -13.87
C ASP A 225 -7.02 -29.77 -14.85
N THR A 226 -6.22 -29.75 -15.91
CA THR A 226 -6.23 -30.76 -16.97
C THR A 226 -5.57 -32.07 -16.57
N VAL A 227 -4.76 -32.07 -15.52
CA VAL A 227 -4.08 -33.27 -15.03
C VAL A 227 -5.03 -34.10 -14.17
N THR A 228 -5.74 -33.44 -13.26
CA THR A 228 -6.70 -34.10 -12.35
C THR A 228 -8.11 -34.16 -12.92
N GLU A 229 -8.35 -33.54 -14.07
CA GLU A 229 -9.68 -33.39 -14.70
C GLU A 229 -10.72 -32.87 -13.71
N SER A 230 -10.36 -31.82 -12.97
CA SER A 230 -11.20 -31.27 -11.90
C SER A 230 -11.09 -29.75 -11.78
N TRP A 231 -12.10 -29.14 -11.16
CA TRP A 231 -12.06 -27.72 -10.80
C TRP A 231 -11.27 -27.52 -9.51
N VAL A 232 -10.17 -26.77 -9.59
CA VAL A 232 -9.31 -26.45 -8.44
C VAL A 232 -9.36 -24.96 -8.14
N VAL A 233 -9.15 -24.56 -6.89
CA VAL A 233 -9.09 -23.14 -6.52
C VAL A 233 -7.80 -22.52 -7.07
N ALA A 234 -7.91 -21.38 -7.73
CA ALA A 234 -6.76 -20.59 -8.19
C ALA A 234 -6.30 -19.64 -7.07
N PRO A 235 -5.04 -19.76 -6.57
CA PRO A 235 -4.57 -18.97 -5.43
C PRO A 235 -4.57 -17.45 -5.64
N ASP A 236 -4.41 -17.00 -6.88
CA ASP A 236 -4.44 -15.59 -7.28
C ASP A 236 -5.87 -15.02 -7.35
N LEU A 237 -6.89 -15.88 -7.56
CA LEU A 237 -8.28 -15.46 -7.66
C LEU A 237 -9.05 -15.55 -6.34
N ALA A 238 -8.62 -16.39 -5.38
CA ALA A 238 -9.34 -16.63 -4.13
C ALA A 238 -9.41 -15.41 -3.17
N PRO A 239 -8.35 -14.60 -2.95
CA PRO A 239 -8.33 -13.53 -1.95
C PRO A 239 -9.51 -12.54 -2.00
N PRO A 240 -9.93 -11.97 -3.15
CA PRO A 240 -11.04 -11.02 -3.18
C PRO A 240 -12.37 -11.63 -2.74
N TYR A 241 -12.60 -12.92 -2.98
CA TYR A 241 -13.84 -13.58 -2.56
C TYR A 241 -13.84 -13.92 -1.06
N ILE A 242 -12.69 -14.26 -0.50
CA ILE A 242 -12.53 -14.42 0.96
C ILE A 242 -12.81 -13.09 1.66
N ALA A 243 -12.23 -12.00 1.16
CA ALA A 243 -12.43 -10.65 1.70
C ALA A 243 -13.90 -10.18 1.60
N GLU A 244 -14.57 -10.50 0.50
CA GLU A 244 -16.00 -10.23 0.31
C GLU A 244 -16.84 -11.06 1.29
N GLN A 245 -16.58 -12.36 1.42
CA GLN A 245 -17.31 -13.20 2.37
C GLN A 245 -17.12 -12.72 3.81
N ARG A 246 -15.90 -12.32 4.17
CA ARG A 246 -15.60 -11.69 5.47
C ARG A 246 -16.42 -10.43 5.67
N TYR A 247 -16.54 -9.58 4.65
CA TYR A 247 -17.36 -8.37 4.71
C TYR A 247 -18.84 -8.70 4.96
N GLN A 248 -19.39 -9.69 4.25
CA GLN A 248 -20.77 -10.11 4.44
C GLN A 248 -21.03 -10.61 5.87
N VAL A 249 -20.14 -11.44 6.41
CA VAL A 249 -20.24 -11.98 7.78
C VAL A 249 -20.03 -10.88 8.83
N GLU A 250 -19.01 -10.03 8.67
CA GLU A 250 -18.71 -8.89 9.55
C GLU A 250 -19.95 -8.02 9.76
N GLN A 251 -20.74 -7.79 8.70
CA GLN A 251 -21.85 -6.84 8.66
C GLN A 251 -23.22 -7.48 8.92
N ALA A 252 -23.30 -8.80 9.09
CA ALA A 252 -24.56 -9.54 9.16
C ALA A 252 -25.34 -9.34 10.48
N GLY A 253 -24.77 -8.64 11.46
CA GLY A 253 -25.35 -8.45 12.79
C GLY A 253 -25.12 -9.64 13.71
N VAL A 254 -25.28 -9.42 15.02
CA VAL A 254 -25.18 -10.44 16.06
C VAL A 254 -26.35 -10.36 17.03
N THR A 255 -26.69 -11.47 17.67
CA THR A 255 -27.58 -11.52 18.84
C THR A 255 -26.73 -11.68 20.08
N PHE A 256 -26.78 -10.69 20.97
CA PHE A 256 -26.04 -10.71 22.24
C PHE A 256 -27.01 -10.38 23.38
N SER A 257 -26.98 -11.18 24.44
CA SER A 257 -27.89 -11.01 25.60
C SER A 257 -29.37 -10.91 25.21
N GLY A 258 -29.79 -11.64 24.17
CA GLY A 258 -31.17 -11.65 23.66
C GLY A 258 -31.55 -10.46 22.77
N HIS A 259 -30.62 -9.54 22.49
CA HIS A 259 -30.86 -8.37 21.64
C HIS A 259 -30.09 -8.47 20.33
N ALA A 260 -30.74 -8.06 19.23
CA ALA A 260 -30.12 -8.01 17.92
C ALA A 260 -29.35 -6.70 17.73
N TYR A 261 -28.02 -6.79 17.63
CA TYR A 261 -27.14 -5.66 17.34
C TYR A 261 -26.73 -5.64 15.87
N SER A 262 -26.71 -4.44 15.29
CA SER A 262 -26.07 -4.23 13.99
C SER A 262 -24.56 -4.16 14.17
N THR A 263 -23.83 -4.91 13.35
CA THR A 263 -22.37 -4.91 13.32
C THR A 263 -21.81 -4.09 12.15
N THR A 264 -22.67 -3.34 11.43
CA THR A 264 -22.22 -2.38 10.43
C THR A 264 -21.20 -1.41 11.03
N ARG A 265 -20.17 -1.04 10.26
CA ARG A 265 -19.13 -0.10 10.69
C ARG A 265 -19.67 1.20 11.32
N GLU A 266 -20.78 1.73 10.82
CA GLU A 266 -21.45 2.90 11.39
C GLU A 266 -22.02 2.62 12.79
N SER A 267 -22.71 1.49 12.96
CA SER A 267 -23.25 1.04 14.25
C SER A 267 -22.13 0.79 15.26
N ARG A 268 -21.01 0.22 14.82
CA ARG A 268 -19.82 -0.01 15.66
C ARG A 268 -19.21 1.31 16.13
N GLY A 269 -18.96 2.27 15.22
CA GLY A 269 -18.44 3.59 15.63
C GLY A 269 -19.37 4.34 16.60
N LEU A 270 -20.69 4.15 16.47
CA LEU A 270 -21.64 4.66 17.45
C LEU A 270 -21.52 3.94 18.80
N LEU A 271 -21.36 2.62 18.80
CA LEU A 271 -21.20 1.81 20.00
C LEU A 271 -19.90 2.16 20.74
N ASP A 272 -18.79 2.35 20.02
CA ASP A 272 -17.50 2.80 20.58
C ASP A 272 -17.65 4.14 21.28
N SER A 273 -18.37 5.08 20.64
CA SER A 273 -18.66 6.39 21.24
C SER A 273 -19.48 6.25 22.52
N LYS A 274 -20.42 5.28 22.59
CA LYS A 274 -21.20 5.02 23.82
C LYS A 274 -20.36 4.32 24.89
N ALA A 275 -19.46 3.42 24.50
CA ALA A 275 -18.52 2.77 25.40
C ALA A 275 -17.62 3.80 26.09
N ILE A 276 -17.12 4.81 25.35
CA ILE A 276 -16.35 5.93 25.94
C ILE A 276 -17.19 6.70 26.97
N CYS A 277 -18.45 7.00 26.66
CA CYS A 277 -19.33 7.66 27.63
C CYS A 277 -19.58 6.80 28.89
N ALA A 278 -19.75 5.49 28.71
CA ALA A 278 -19.93 4.52 29.80
C ALA A 278 -18.67 4.39 30.67
N LEU A 279 -17.47 4.44 30.08
CA LEU A 279 -16.20 4.44 30.83
C LEU A 279 -16.01 5.70 31.68
N GLN A 280 -16.50 6.85 31.22
CA GLN A 280 -16.38 8.13 31.92
C GLN A 280 -17.41 8.30 33.04
N ASN A 281 -18.51 7.56 33.00
CA ASN A 281 -19.61 7.69 33.94
C ASN A 281 -20.29 6.34 34.18
N GLU A 282 -20.05 5.75 35.35
CA GLU A 282 -20.64 4.48 35.77
C GLU A 282 -22.19 4.52 35.85
N SER A 283 -22.78 5.71 36.04
CA SER A 283 -24.23 5.93 36.03
C SER A 283 -24.79 6.23 34.63
N TYR A 284 -23.98 6.08 33.57
CA TYR A 284 -24.41 6.31 32.20
C TYR A 284 -25.53 5.34 31.80
N SER A 285 -26.50 5.87 31.06
CA SER A 285 -27.53 5.08 30.39
C SER A 285 -27.87 5.70 29.04
N CYS A 286 -28.29 4.87 28.10
CA CYS A 286 -28.77 5.34 26.80
C CYS A 286 -29.92 4.48 26.27
N ARG A 287 -30.70 5.06 25.35
CA ARG A 287 -31.67 4.31 24.56
C ARG A 287 -31.00 3.93 23.24
N TRP A 288 -30.65 2.67 23.10
CA TRP A 288 -30.01 2.13 21.91
C TRP A 288 -31.05 1.55 20.96
N LYS A 289 -30.90 1.79 19.67
CA LYS A 289 -31.75 1.21 18.63
C LYS A 289 -31.14 -0.11 18.16
N MET A 290 -31.80 -1.21 18.47
CA MET A 290 -31.46 -2.56 18.03
C MET A 290 -31.67 -2.73 16.52
N ALA A 291 -31.04 -3.74 15.92
CA ALA A 291 -31.12 -4.03 14.49
C ALA A 291 -32.56 -4.34 14.01
N ASN A 292 -33.38 -4.89 14.90
CA ASN A 292 -34.81 -5.13 14.66
C ASN A 292 -35.67 -3.84 14.74
N GLY A 293 -35.07 -2.69 15.06
CA GLY A 293 -35.73 -1.40 15.20
C GLY A 293 -36.25 -1.08 16.61
N GLU A 294 -36.19 -2.03 17.55
CA GLU A 294 -36.58 -1.82 18.95
C GLU A 294 -35.59 -0.88 19.66
N PHE A 295 -36.10 -0.02 20.54
CA PHE A 295 -35.25 0.76 21.43
C PHE A 295 -35.16 0.10 22.80
N VAL A 296 -33.94 -0.19 23.25
CA VAL A 296 -33.66 -0.80 24.55
C VAL A 296 -32.85 0.16 25.41
N ALA A 297 -33.13 0.19 26.71
CA ALA A 297 -32.34 0.99 27.65
C ALA A 297 -31.11 0.17 28.04
N LEU A 298 -29.92 0.70 27.75
CA LEU A 298 -28.64 0.08 28.12
C LEU A 298 -28.00 0.87 29.24
N SER A 299 -27.59 0.18 30.30
CA SER A 299 -26.73 0.72 31.35
C SER A 299 -25.26 0.77 30.89
N ALA A 300 -24.39 1.46 31.64
CA ALA A 300 -22.96 1.47 31.37
C ALA A 300 -22.36 0.04 31.26
N PRO A 301 -22.62 -0.90 32.19
CA PRO A 301 -22.19 -2.29 32.04
C PRO A 301 -22.70 -2.97 30.76
N ASP A 302 -23.96 -2.76 30.37
CA ASP A 302 -24.53 -3.39 29.18
C ASP A 302 -23.85 -2.91 27.90
N VAL A 303 -23.57 -1.60 27.81
CA VAL A 303 -22.87 -1.00 26.67
C VAL A 303 -21.46 -1.57 26.54
N LEU A 304 -20.72 -1.64 27.65
CA LEU A 304 -19.35 -2.16 27.63
C LEU A 304 -19.31 -3.65 27.28
N ALA A 305 -20.23 -4.44 27.84
CA ALA A 305 -20.34 -5.87 27.53
C ALA A 305 -20.69 -6.10 26.05
N ALA A 306 -21.64 -5.35 25.51
CA ALA A 306 -22.00 -5.43 24.08
C ALA A 306 -20.84 -5.01 23.17
N HIS A 307 -20.14 -3.93 23.51
CA HIS A 307 -18.96 -3.46 22.78
C HIS A 307 -17.87 -4.54 22.73
N THR A 308 -17.48 -5.10 23.87
CA THR A 308 -16.46 -6.17 23.91
C THR A 308 -16.87 -7.42 23.14
N ALA A 309 -18.13 -7.84 23.24
CA ALA A 309 -18.63 -9.01 22.52
C ALA A 309 -18.61 -8.81 21.00
N ILE A 310 -19.07 -7.64 20.53
CA ILE A 310 -19.11 -7.31 19.10
C ILE A 310 -17.70 -7.14 18.53
N ASP A 311 -16.78 -6.50 19.26
CA ASP A 311 -15.39 -6.37 18.82
C ASP A 311 -14.70 -7.74 18.73
N SER A 312 -14.95 -8.63 19.71
CA SER A 312 -14.44 -10.00 19.67
C SER A 312 -14.98 -10.79 18.47
N TYR A 313 -16.26 -10.61 18.12
CA TYR A 313 -16.87 -11.22 16.93
C TYR A 313 -16.23 -10.71 15.64
N VAL A 314 -16.02 -9.39 15.51
CA VAL A 314 -15.40 -8.83 14.31
C VAL A 314 -13.94 -9.28 14.19
N GLU A 315 -13.19 -9.26 15.29
CA GLU A 315 -11.82 -9.73 15.31
C GLU A 315 -11.73 -11.21 14.90
N ALA A 316 -12.67 -12.04 15.34
CA ALA A 316 -12.77 -13.44 14.91
C ALA A 316 -13.05 -13.58 13.41
N CYS A 317 -13.80 -12.64 12.79
CA CYS A 317 -13.99 -12.62 11.34
C CYS A 317 -12.66 -12.37 10.60
N PHE A 318 -11.88 -11.38 11.04
CA PHE A 318 -10.58 -11.08 10.43
C PHE A 318 -9.54 -12.18 10.67
N SER A 319 -9.52 -12.75 11.88
CA SER A 319 -8.68 -13.90 12.21
C SER A 319 -8.99 -15.11 11.31
N HIS A 320 -10.26 -15.34 10.99
CA HIS A 320 -10.66 -16.41 10.07
C HIS A 320 -10.26 -16.09 8.62
N GLU A 321 -10.42 -14.85 8.16
CA GLU A 321 -9.89 -14.42 6.85
C GLU A 321 -8.38 -14.68 6.73
N GLU A 322 -7.59 -14.30 7.74
CA GLU A 322 -6.15 -14.57 7.77
C GLU A 322 -5.86 -16.08 7.65
N ALA A 323 -6.56 -16.91 8.42
CA ALA A 323 -6.41 -18.37 8.38
C ALA A 323 -6.72 -18.94 6.98
N LEU A 324 -7.78 -18.44 6.32
CA LEU A 324 -8.13 -18.86 4.96
C LEU A 324 -7.06 -18.42 3.94
N LEU A 325 -6.50 -17.21 4.07
CA LEU A 325 -5.43 -16.73 3.19
C LEU A 325 -4.13 -17.54 3.36
N LEU A 326 -3.81 -17.97 4.58
CA LEU A 326 -2.70 -18.90 4.82
C LEU A 326 -2.94 -20.27 4.18
N LEU A 327 -4.17 -20.78 4.22
CA LEU A 327 -4.53 -22.02 3.51
C LEU A 327 -4.40 -21.87 1.99
N VAL A 328 -4.76 -20.70 1.44
CA VAL A 328 -4.58 -20.41 0.01
C VAL A 328 -3.09 -20.43 -0.35
N ALA A 329 -2.24 -19.75 0.42
CA ALA A 329 -0.79 -19.71 0.18
C ALA A 329 -0.13 -21.10 0.26
N ASN A 330 -0.65 -21.99 1.11
CA ASN A 330 -0.16 -23.35 1.29
C ASN A 330 -0.84 -24.39 0.39
N GLY A 331 -1.77 -23.99 -0.49
CA GLY A 331 -2.52 -24.90 -1.36
C GLY A 331 -3.54 -25.80 -0.64
N GLY A 332 -3.88 -25.50 0.62
CA GLY A 332 -4.83 -26.25 1.43
C GLY A 332 -6.27 -25.73 1.40
N PHE A 333 -6.50 -24.59 0.76
CA PHE A 333 -7.84 -23.98 0.69
C PHE A 333 -8.75 -24.74 -0.29
N THR A 334 -9.99 -25.01 0.13
CA THR A 334 -11.02 -25.64 -0.70
C THR A 334 -12.22 -24.72 -0.86
N LEU A 335 -12.98 -24.85 -1.95
CA LEU A 335 -14.13 -24.00 -2.23
C LEU A 335 -15.16 -23.99 -1.08
N GLY A 336 -15.37 -25.13 -0.41
CA GLY A 336 -16.30 -25.23 0.72
C GLY A 336 -15.87 -24.41 1.94
N MET A 337 -14.57 -24.18 2.15
CA MET A 337 -14.06 -23.37 3.26
C MET A 337 -14.46 -21.90 3.15
N LEU A 338 -14.83 -21.42 1.94
CA LEU A 338 -15.30 -20.06 1.76
C LEU A 338 -16.48 -19.75 2.69
N THR A 339 -17.45 -20.64 2.83
CA THR A 339 -18.67 -20.40 3.60
C THR A 339 -18.68 -21.05 4.98
N GLN A 340 -17.59 -21.70 5.38
CA GLN A 340 -17.52 -22.51 6.61
C GLN A 340 -16.52 -21.90 7.61
N GLY A 341 -16.72 -22.19 8.90
CA GLY A 341 -15.78 -21.81 9.96
C GLY A 341 -15.86 -20.36 10.43
N TRP A 342 -16.72 -19.53 9.84
CA TRP A 342 -17.00 -18.18 10.30
C TRP A 342 -17.61 -18.17 11.72
N PRO A 343 -17.38 -17.11 12.52
CA PRO A 343 -17.89 -17.02 13.89
C PRO A 343 -19.43 -17.01 13.94
N SER A 344 -19.97 -17.54 15.03
CA SER A 344 -21.42 -17.55 15.30
C SER A 344 -21.96 -16.14 15.50
N GLN A 345 -23.13 -15.86 14.93
CA GLN A 345 -23.86 -14.61 15.17
C GLN A 345 -24.65 -14.63 16.49
N ALA A 346 -24.74 -15.77 17.19
CA ALA A 346 -25.31 -15.86 18.53
C ALA A 346 -24.17 -15.84 19.56
N LEU A 347 -24.09 -14.76 20.34
CA LEU A 347 -23.03 -14.42 21.29
C LEU A 347 -23.49 -14.52 22.75
#